data_AF-A0A2B7YW39-F1
#
_entry.id   AF-A0A2B7YW39-F1
#
_cell.length_a   1.000
_cell.length_b   1.000
_cell.length_c   1.000
_cell.angle_alpha   90.00
_cell.angle_beta   90.00
_cell.angle_gamma   90.00
#
_symmetry.space_group_name_H-M   'P 1'
#
loop_
_entity.id
_entity.type
_entity.pdbx_description
1 polymer ?
#
loop_
_entity_poly.entity_id
_entity_poly.type
_entity_poly.pdbx_seq_one_letter_code
_entity_poly.pdbx_strand_id
1 'polypeptide(L)'
;MSRPRRSSNLGADIRGDTGAPAMSTMNSGASYSDSPDPPSARHHQQQRGAPEKGGKSHSKRRRARSLFRRWKDISLKHTWLTPLVLILIVLAIYIVNPSESNPVHSAIFLSYPTPPETPDGPVMYGKGKKDLAFVAFYTVVLSFTREFIMQRIIRPWGLYCGIKGKGKMARFMEQVYTAIYFAFFGPFGLYVMSKTDIWYFNTTAMFEGFPHKIHTADFKAYYLLEASYWAQQAIVLLLMLEKPRKDFKELVAHHIITLSLIGLSYRFHFTYIGLAVYITHDVSDFFLATSKTLNYLDSIIIGPYFLTFICIWIYMRHYLSIRILWAVLTEFQTVGPFELNWETQQYKCRLSQVITFGLLGALQAINLLWLFLILRIAKNFVLSDVKKDERSDDEDEDEQEEQQSTPTKTAQIGDSAGAVSSALLNNNNNNNINNNNNGTAEPMRVTRRTAKEKENAAAAAIPPKVMVNGATVVNDQSAKSNKNHR
;
A
#
# COMPACT_ATOMS: atom_id res chain seq x y z
N MET A 1 14.41 -25.74 -16.35
CA MET A 1 14.70 -24.94 -17.56
C MET A 1 14.11 -23.55 -17.38
N SER A 2 14.96 -22.53 -17.25
CA SER A 2 14.55 -21.12 -17.12
C SER A 2 14.50 -20.46 -18.51
N ARG A 3 13.34 -19.94 -18.91
CA ARG A 3 13.14 -19.29 -20.20
C ARG A 3 13.53 -17.80 -20.10
N PRO A 4 14.49 -17.29 -20.89
CA PRO A 4 14.87 -15.88 -20.83
C PRO A 4 13.79 -15.00 -21.47
N ARG A 5 13.51 -13.83 -20.89
CA ARG A 5 12.66 -12.79 -21.50
C ARG A 5 13.50 -11.98 -22.49
N ARG A 6 12.92 -11.66 -23.66
CA ARG A 6 13.53 -10.81 -24.70
C ARG A 6 13.23 -9.33 -24.42
N SER A 7 14.22 -8.47 -24.63
CA SER A 7 14.12 -7.01 -24.62
C SER A 7 14.14 -6.43 -26.04
N SER A 8 13.31 -5.41 -26.30
CA SER A 8 13.36 -4.49 -27.46
C SER A 8 12.13 -3.56 -27.42
N ASN A 9 12.09 -2.35 -27.95
CA ASN A 9 13.07 -1.27 -28.23
C ASN A 9 12.21 -0.07 -28.70
N LEU A 10 12.65 1.18 -28.42
CA LEU A 10 11.95 2.45 -28.74
C LEU A 10 10.70 2.71 -27.86
N GLY A 11 10.47 3.86 -27.23
CA GLY A 11 11.25 5.11 -27.20
C GLY A 11 10.47 6.29 -27.77
N ALA A 12 9.75 7.02 -26.91
CA ALA A 12 9.20 8.35 -27.18
C ALA A 12 8.86 9.09 -25.87
N ASP A 13 9.52 10.21 -25.60
CA ASP A 13 9.23 11.12 -24.48
C ASP A 13 7.82 11.71 -24.55
N ILE A 14 7.08 11.70 -23.44
CA ILE A 14 6.24 12.84 -23.04
C ILE A 14 6.50 13.18 -21.57
N ARG A 15 7.29 14.23 -21.39
CA ARG A 15 7.76 14.81 -20.12
C ARG A 15 6.61 15.18 -19.17
N GLY A 16 6.52 14.50 -18.03
CA GLY A 16 5.56 14.78 -16.95
C GLY A 16 6.24 14.75 -15.57
N ASP A 17 6.72 15.90 -15.13
CA ASP A 17 7.60 16.05 -13.95
C ASP A 17 6.93 15.65 -12.62
N THR A 18 7.44 14.61 -11.94
CA THR A 18 7.52 14.51 -10.46
C THR A 18 8.60 13.50 -10.05
N GLY A 19 9.87 13.81 -10.34
CA GLY A 19 11.03 13.02 -9.91
C GLY A 19 11.33 13.07 -8.40
N ALA A 20 10.31 12.96 -7.54
CA ALA A 20 10.41 13.01 -6.09
C ALA A 20 10.38 11.58 -5.50
N PRO A 21 11.54 10.98 -5.15
CA PRO A 21 11.58 9.63 -4.59
C PRO A 21 10.99 9.58 -3.18
N ALA A 22 10.38 8.44 -2.83
CA ALA A 22 9.84 8.22 -1.48
C ALA A 22 10.96 8.08 -0.45
N MET A 23 10.77 8.58 0.77
CA MET A 23 11.78 8.38 1.83
C MET A 23 12.04 6.90 2.14
N SER A 24 11.09 6.01 1.84
CA SER A 24 11.24 4.55 1.95
C SER A 24 12.11 3.92 0.87
N THR A 25 12.25 4.54 -0.31
CA THR A 25 13.05 4.01 -1.44
C THR A 25 14.43 4.67 -1.59
N MET A 26 14.62 5.90 -1.10
CA MET A 26 15.85 6.68 -1.31
C MET A 26 17.16 6.07 -0.78
N ASN A 27 17.13 5.19 0.24
CA ASN A 27 18.26 5.09 1.17
C ASN A 27 18.94 3.70 1.28
N SER A 28 19.19 3.04 0.13
CA SER A 28 20.00 1.80 0.05
C SER A 28 21.25 1.91 -0.84
N GLY A 29 21.78 3.13 -1.06
CA GLY A 29 22.99 3.38 -1.86
C GLY A 29 24.32 3.44 -1.09
N ALA A 30 24.30 3.33 0.24
CA ALA A 30 25.49 3.50 1.08
C ALA A 30 26.31 2.21 1.27
N SER A 31 26.86 1.67 0.17
CA SER A 31 27.82 0.55 0.20
C SER A 31 29.21 0.99 -0.25
N TYR A 32 30.12 1.14 0.72
CA TYR A 32 31.59 1.10 0.59
C TYR A 32 32.21 1.72 -0.68
N SER A 33 32.58 3.01 -0.60
CA SER A 33 33.67 3.57 -1.40
C SER A 33 34.90 3.77 -0.51
N ASP A 34 35.86 2.87 -0.65
CA ASP A 34 37.18 3.00 -0.05
C ASP A 34 37.88 4.26 -0.61
N SER A 35 38.58 5.03 0.23
CA SER A 35 39.22 6.29 -0.17
C SER A 35 40.67 6.30 0.33
N PRO A 36 41.67 6.47 -0.54
CA PRO A 36 43.07 6.30 -0.17
C PRO A 36 43.59 7.46 0.69
N ASP A 37 44.47 7.11 1.64
CA ASP A 37 45.16 8.07 2.50
C ASP A 37 46.05 9.05 1.70
N PRO A 38 46.07 10.35 2.07
CA PRO A 38 47.04 11.30 1.53
C PRO A 38 48.43 11.14 2.20
N PRO A 39 49.54 11.38 1.47
CA PRO A 39 50.88 11.06 1.95
C PRO A 39 51.40 12.04 3.02
N SER A 40 52.30 11.51 3.86
CA SER A 40 52.96 12.23 4.95
C SER A 40 53.84 13.39 4.48
N ALA A 41 53.60 14.59 5.01
CA ALA A 41 54.56 15.70 4.98
C ALA A 41 55.17 15.92 6.38
N ARG A 42 56.49 15.79 6.51
CA ARG A 42 57.24 16.04 7.75
C ARG A 42 57.28 17.55 8.03
N HIS A 43 56.97 17.96 9.26
CA HIS A 43 57.29 19.30 9.77
C HIS A 43 58.52 19.27 10.67
N HIS A 44 59.51 20.11 10.38
CA HIS A 44 60.50 20.53 11.39
C HIS A 44 59.89 21.67 12.24
N GLN A 45 60.04 21.56 13.57
CA GLN A 45 60.56 22.60 14.49
C GLN A 45 59.91 24.01 14.41
N GLN A 46 59.26 24.56 15.45
CA GLN A 46 59.92 25.07 16.67
C GLN A 46 58.91 25.41 17.79
N GLN A 47 59.40 25.78 18.99
CA GLN A 47 58.70 25.87 20.28
C GLN A 47 57.78 27.11 20.48
N ARG A 48 56.73 26.98 21.33
CA ARG A 48 56.60 27.65 22.66
C ARG A 48 55.20 27.48 23.31
N GLY A 49 55.18 27.37 24.64
CA GLY A 49 54.08 27.89 25.50
C GLY A 49 52.91 26.98 25.86
N ALA A 50 52.86 26.53 27.13
CA ALA A 50 51.67 26.04 27.83
C ALA A 50 50.76 27.24 28.25
N PRO A 51 49.49 27.06 28.72
CA PRO A 51 48.92 25.87 29.34
C PRO A 51 47.50 25.43 28.90
N GLU A 52 47.10 24.28 29.43
CA GLU A 52 45.78 23.66 29.25
C GLU A 52 44.62 24.52 29.79
N LYS A 53 43.54 24.65 28.99
CA LYS A 53 42.12 24.66 29.42
C LYS A 53 41.19 24.77 28.21
N GLY A 54 40.29 23.79 27.99
CA GLY A 54 39.24 23.92 26.95
C GLY A 54 38.57 22.65 26.40
N GLY A 55 39.09 21.44 26.66
CA GLY A 55 38.68 20.24 25.90
C GLY A 55 37.26 19.69 26.11
N LYS A 56 36.55 20.05 27.19
CA LYS A 56 35.38 19.27 27.67
C LYS A 56 34.04 19.60 26.98
N SER A 57 33.88 20.76 26.34
CA SER A 57 32.62 21.15 25.69
C SER A 57 32.47 20.57 24.27
N HIS A 58 33.50 20.70 23.43
CA HIS A 58 33.46 20.23 22.03
C HIS A 58 33.32 18.70 21.91
N SER A 59 33.94 17.95 22.83
CA SER A 59 33.84 16.48 22.87
C SER A 59 32.40 15.99 23.08
N LYS A 60 31.67 16.54 24.06
CA LYS A 60 30.26 16.18 24.32
C LYS A 60 29.37 16.46 23.10
N ARG A 61 29.53 17.63 22.45
CA ARG A 61 28.76 17.99 21.24
C ARG A 61 29.06 17.08 20.04
N ARG A 62 30.32 16.66 19.87
CA ARG A 62 30.72 15.69 18.81
C ARG A 62 30.19 14.28 19.09
N ARG A 63 30.21 13.83 20.36
CA ARG A 63 29.66 12.53 20.78
C ARG A 63 28.14 12.47 20.66
N ALA A 64 27.42 13.53 21.05
CA ALA A 64 25.97 13.63 20.85
C ALA A 64 25.57 13.60 19.38
N ARG A 65 26.29 14.33 18.50
CA ARG A 65 26.10 14.24 17.04
C ARG A 65 26.39 12.84 16.48
N SER A 66 27.34 12.09 17.06
CA SER A 66 27.62 10.70 16.68
C SER A 66 26.50 9.74 17.10
N LEU A 67 25.97 9.87 18.32
CA LEU A 67 24.84 9.07 18.80
C LEU A 67 23.56 9.36 18.02
N PHE A 68 23.26 10.64 17.74
CA PHE A 68 22.10 11.02 16.94
C PHE A 68 22.18 10.49 15.50
N ARG A 69 23.36 10.52 14.87
CA ARG A 69 23.56 9.89 13.54
C ARG A 69 23.32 8.38 13.62
N ARG A 70 23.98 7.66 14.54
CA ARG A 70 23.76 6.22 14.73
C ARG A 70 22.29 5.87 14.98
N TRP A 71 21.58 6.64 15.81
CA TRP A 71 20.15 6.44 16.05
C TRP A 71 19.34 6.69 14.78
N LYS A 72 19.61 7.78 14.03
CA LYS A 72 18.97 8.04 12.74
C LYS A 72 19.20 6.88 11.75
N ASP A 73 20.43 6.38 11.64
CA ASP A 73 20.80 5.30 10.71
C ASP A 73 20.07 3.99 11.08
N ILE A 74 19.98 3.67 12.38
CA ILE A 74 19.24 2.51 12.89
C ILE A 74 17.72 2.68 12.69
N SER A 75 17.16 3.85 13.00
CA SER A 75 15.73 4.14 12.85
C SER A 75 15.28 4.20 11.38
N LEU A 76 16.15 4.59 10.45
CA LEU A 76 15.88 4.48 9.01
C LEU A 76 15.94 3.03 8.51
N LYS A 77 16.80 2.19 9.10
CA LYS A 77 16.88 0.75 8.80
C LYS A 77 15.73 -0.06 9.44
N HIS A 78 15.23 0.40 10.58
CA HIS A 78 14.15 -0.20 11.35
C HIS A 78 13.14 0.87 11.75
N THR A 79 12.31 1.27 10.79
CA THR A 79 11.26 2.31 10.93
C THR A 79 10.31 2.05 12.09
N TRP A 80 10.01 0.79 12.43
CA TRP A 80 9.21 0.39 13.61
C TRP A 80 9.86 0.76 14.95
N LEU A 81 11.18 1.00 15.01
CA LEU A 81 11.88 1.27 16.27
C LEU A 81 11.46 2.61 16.91
N THR A 82 11.29 3.67 16.11
CA THR A 82 10.93 4.99 16.64
C THR A 82 9.50 4.99 17.24
N PRO A 83 8.45 4.48 16.56
CA PRO A 83 7.14 4.25 17.17
C PRO A 83 7.20 3.34 18.42
N LEU A 84 7.96 2.24 18.38
CA LEU A 84 8.11 1.35 19.54
C LEU A 84 8.68 2.07 20.76
N VAL A 85 9.73 2.87 20.59
CA VAL A 85 10.33 3.65 21.70
C VAL A 85 9.32 4.64 22.28
N LEU A 86 8.51 5.30 21.45
CA LEU A 86 7.46 6.21 21.93
C LEU A 86 6.38 5.46 22.73
N ILE A 87 5.94 4.28 22.27
CA ILE A 87 4.97 3.42 22.99
C ILE A 87 5.56 3.00 24.35
N LEU A 88 6.80 2.52 24.37
CA LEU A 88 7.48 2.09 25.59
C LEU A 88 7.66 3.24 26.60
N ILE A 89 7.91 4.48 26.15
CA ILE A 89 7.96 5.65 27.03
C ILE A 89 6.58 5.91 27.68
N VAL A 90 5.50 5.88 26.90
CA VAL A 90 4.13 6.09 27.42
C VAL A 90 3.76 4.98 28.41
N LEU A 91 4.03 3.71 28.08
CA LEU A 91 3.78 2.58 28.98
C LEU A 91 4.64 2.63 30.24
N ALA A 92 5.90 3.07 30.16
CA ALA A 92 6.75 3.26 31.34
C ALA A 92 6.20 4.36 32.27
N ILE A 93 5.75 5.49 31.71
CA ILE A 93 5.09 6.56 32.49
C ILE A 93 3.82 6.03 33.17
N TYR A 94 3.07 5.15 32.49
CA TYR A 94 1.90 4.50 33.10
C TYR A 94 2.29 3.59 34.28
N ILE A 95 3.28 2.72 34.10
CA ILE A 95 3.71 1.75 35.12
C ILE A 95 4.26 2.42 36.39
N VAL A 96 4.85 3.62 36.29
CA VAL A 96 5.31 4.39 37.47
C VAL A 96 4.16 4.85 38.37
N ASN A 97 2.97 5.09 37.82
CA ASN A 97 1.77 5.41 38.59
C ASN A 97 0.53 4.84 37.88
N PRO A 98 0.19 3.55 38.11
CA PRO A 98 -0.91 2.87 37.44
C PRO A 98 -2.25 3.25 38.07
N SER A 99 -2.69 4.49 37.85
CA SER A 99 -3.96 5.03 38.33
C SER A 99 -4.58 5.99 37.32
N GLU A 100 -5.89 6.24 37.46
CA GLU A 100 -6.63 7.21 36.62
C GLU A 100 -6.11 8.65 36.74
N SER A 101 -5.36 8.96 37.80
CA SER A 101 -4.70 10.25 38.00
C SER A 101 -3.54 10.51 37.03
N ASN A 102 -3.02 9.46 36.39
CA ASN A 102 -1.86 9.56 35.51
C ASN A 102 -2.25 10.27 34.19
N PRO A 103 -1.51 11.31 33.74
CA PRO A 103 -1.80 12.00 32.48
C PRO A 103 -1.82 11.09 31.24
N VAL A 104 -1.13 9.93 31.26
CA VAL A 104 -1.17 8.98 30.14
C VAL A 104 -2.32 7.95 30.22
N HIS A 105 -3.06 7.87 31.34
CA HIS A 105 -4.17 6.93 31.47
C HIS A 105 -5.21 7.14 30.35
N SER A 106 -5.56 8.40 30.08
CA SER A 106 -6.46 8.78 28.98
C SER A 106 -5.93 8.54 27.56
N ALA A 107 -4.65 8.21 27.42
CA ALA A 107 -4.07 7.82 26.14
C ALA A 107 -4.21 6.30 25.89
N ILE A 108 -4.20 5.51 26.97
CA ILE A 108 -4.25 4.03 26.91
C ILE A 108 -5.70 3.53 27.02
N PHE A 109 -6.52 4.16 27.86
CA PHE A 109 -7.89 3.72 28.17
C PHE A 109 -8.94 4.74 27.74
N LEU A 110 -10.16 4.25 27.46
CA LEU A 110 -11.31 5.09 27.15
C LEU A 110 -11.60 6.05 28.30
N SER A 111 -11.74 7.34 27.97
CA SER A 111 -12.08 8.38 28.93
C SER A 111 -13.58 8.64 29.00
N TYR A 112 -14.04 9.25 30.09
CA TYR A 112 -15.43 9.68 30.32
C TYR A 112 -16.47 8.55 30.44
N PRO A 113 -16.26 7.53 31.31
CA PRO A 113 -17.33 6.61 31.67
C PRO A 113 -18.46 7.37 32.37
N THR A 114 -19.71 7.02 32.06
CA THR A 114 -20.91 7.48 32.76
C THR A 114 -21.53 6.31 33.54
N PRO A 115 -22.13 6.55 34.72
CA PRO A 115 -22.83 5.50 35.45
C PRO A 115 -23.89 4.82 34.56
N PRO A 116 -24.09 3.49 34.67
CA PRO A 116 -25.14 2.81 33.92
C PRO A 116 -26.52 3.27 34.43
N GLU A 117 -27.46 3.47 33.50
CA GLU A 117 -28.82 3.95 33.83
C GLU A 117 -29.67 2.88 34.53
N THR A 118 -29.33 1.61 34.35
CA THR A 118 -29.94 0.45 35.03
C THR A 118 -28.86 -0.37 35.76
N PRO A 119 -29.21 -1.08 36.86
CA PRO A 119 -28.22 -1.86 37.62
C PRO A 119 -27.45 -2.91 36.81
N ASP A 120 -28.11 -3.51 35.81
CA ASP A 120 -27.54 -4.50 34.89
C ASP A 120 -27.12 -3.90 33.53
N GLY A 121 -27.12 -2.57 33.42
CA GLY A 121 -26.83 -1.85 32.17
C GLY A 121 -25.33 -1.77 31.85
N PRO A 122 -24.94 -1.68 30.56
CA PRO A 122 -23.55 -1.49 30.18
C PRO A 122 -23.03 -0.12 30.61
N VAL A 123 -21.74 -0.03 30.97
CA VAL A 123 -21.08 1.26 31.17
C VAL A 123 -20.99 2.00 29.84
N MET A 124 -21.65 3.15 29.80
CA MET A 124 -21.66 4.05 28.64
C MET A 124 -20.52 5.07 28.76
N TYR A 125 -20.13 5.66 27.62
CA TYR A 125 -19.03 6.61 27.54
C TYR A 125 -19.46 7.87 26.79
N GLY A 126 -19.23 9.02 27.42
CA GLY A 126 -19.35 10.33 26.77
C GLY A 126 -18.11 10.68 25.93
N LYS A 127 -17.98 11.96 25.55
CA LYS A 127 -16.84 12.46 24.76
C LYS A 127 -16.15 13.67 25.40
N GLY A 128 -14.88 13.89 25.10
CA GLY A 128 -14.17 15.10 25.49
C GLY A 128 -12.72 15.15 25.01
N LYS A 129 -11.98 16.19 25.46
CA LYS A 129 -10.62 16.48 24.98
C LYS A 129 -9.60 15.35 25.23
N LYS A 130 -9.81 14.53 26.26
CA LYS A 130 -8.96 13.37 26.56
C LYS A 130 -8.96 12.32 25.43
N ASP A 131 -10.02 12.25 24.64
CA ASP A 131 -10.11 11.29 23.52
C ASP A 131 -9.11 11.61 22.40
N LEU A 132 -8.61 12.85 22.30
CA LEU A 132 -7.52 13.20 21.39
C LEU A 132 -6.18 12.57 21.82
N ALA A 133 -5.95 12.38 23.13
CA ALA A 133 -4.76 11.70 23.63
C ALA A 133 -4.80 10.19 23.31
N PHE A 134 -5.99 9.58 23.40
CA PHE A 134 -6.24 8.22 22.93
C PHE A 134 -5.91 8.09 21.43
N VAL A 135 -6.50 8.95 20.60
CA VAL A 135 -6.25 8.93 19.14
C VAL A 135 -4.77 9.13 18.81
N ALA A 136 -4.09 10.07 19.46
CA ALA A 136 -2.68 10.32 19.23
C ALA A 136 -1.78 9.13 19.64
N PHE A 137 -2.07 8.47 20.77
CA PHE A 137 -1.32 7.27 21.18
C PHE A 137 -1.57 6.09 20.25
N TYR A 138 -2.83 5.80 19.93
CA TYR A 138 -3.15 4.69 19.03
C TYR A 138 -2.67 4.93 17.59
N THR A 139 -2.57 6.18 17.13
CA THR A 139 -1.86 6.54 15.88
C THR A 139 -0.40 6.07 15.90
N VAL A 140 0.31 6.20 17.03
CA VAL A 140 1.69 5.69 17.19
C VAL A 140 1.70 4.16 17.30
N VAL A 141 0.75 3.54 18.00
CA VAL A 141 0.61 2.07 18.09
C VAL A 141 0.37 1.45 16.70
N LEU A 142 -0.50 2.05 15.88
CA LEU A 142 -0.76 1.62 14.51
C LEU A 142 0.47 1.85 13.61
N SER A 143 1.19 2.96 13.79
CA SER A 143 2.46 3.21 13.08
C SER A 143 3.52 2.15 13.39
N PHE A 144 3.66 1.74 14.66
CA PHE A 144 4.51 0.60 15.04
C PHE A 144 4.04 -0.69 14.38
N THR A 145 2.74 -0.99 14.51
CA THR A 145 2.13 -2.23 14.05
C THR A 145 2.28 -2.41 12.53
N ARG A 146 2.02 -1.34 11.75
CA ARG A 146 2.26 -1.28 10.30
C ARG A 146 3.69 -1.66 9.93
N GLU A 147 4.66 -0.92 10.43
CA GLU A 147 6.07 -1.11 10.08
C GLU A 147 6.61 -2.46 10.57
N PHE A 148 6.16 -2.94 11.74
CA PHE A 148 6.52 -4.24 12.28
C PHE A 148 5.97 -5.38 11.42
N ILE A 149 4.66 -5.39 11.13
CA ILE A 149 4.01 -6.42 10.32
C ILE A 149 4.60 -6.43 8.90
N MET A 150 4.75 -5.26 8.26
CA MET A 150 5.34 -5.16 6.92
C MET A 150 6.76 -5.75 6.88
N GLN A 151 7.65 -5.38 7.81
CA GLN A 151 9.05 -5.82 7.76
C GLN A 151 9.31 -7.23 8.30
N ARG A 152 8.54 -7.68 9.30
CA ARG A 152 8.78 -8.96 10.00
C ARG A 152 7.91 -10.12 9.51
N ILE A 153 6.71 -9.83 9.00
CA ILE A 153 5.74 -10.86 8.61
C ILE A 153 5.54 -10.84 7.08
N ILE A 154 5.17 -9.70 6.51
CA ILE A 154 4.80 -9.63 5.09
C ILE A 154 6.04 -9.72 4.19
N ARG A 155 7.15 -9.03 4.51
CA ARG A 155 8.35 -9.06 3.67
C ARG A 155 8.94 -10.47 3.47
N PRO A 156 9.13 -11.31 4.51
CA PRO A 156 9.54 -12.70 4.31
C PRO A 156 8.53 -13.50 3.47
N TRP A 157 7.23 -13.26 3.66
CA TRP A 157 6.18 -13.94 2.90
C TRP A 157 6.18 -13.55 1.41
N GLY A 158 6.33 -12.26 1.08
CA GLY A 158 6.47 -11.79 -0.31
C GLY A 158 7.72 -12.34 -0.99
N LEU A 159 8.83 -12.50 -0.26
CA LEU A 159 10.05 -13.15 -0.78
C LEU A 159 9.82 -14.65 -1.04
N TYR A 160 9.09 -15.34 -0.15
CA TYR A 160 8.67 -16.72 -0.35
C TYR A 160 7.75 -16.88 -1.56
N CYS A 161 6.85 -15.92 -1.79
CA CYS A 161 6.03 -15.82 -3.01
C CYS A 161 6.80 -15.39 -4.27
N GLY A 162 8.13 -15.17 -4.19
CA GLY A 162 8.99 -14.91 -5.33
C GLY A 162 9.03 -13.46 -5.82
N ILE A 163 8.48 -12.50 -5.07
CA ILE A 163 8.53 -11.07 -5.43
C ILE A 163 9.96 -10.55 -5.19
N LYS A 164 10.64 -10.11 -6.26
CA LYS A 164 12.05 -9.66 -6.22
C LYS A 164 12.26 -8.16 -6.35
N GLY A 165 11.46 -7.46 -7.17
CA GLY A 165 11.56 -6.02 -7.38
C GLY A 165 11.24 -5.22 -6.11
N LYS A 166 12.07 -4.21 -5.80
CA LYS A 166 11.95 -3.43 -4.55
C LYS A 166 10.66 -2.60 -4.50
N GLY A 167 10.31 -1.91 -5.59
CA GLY A 167 9.07 -1.14 -5.71
C GLY A 167 7.82 -2.01 -5.58
N LYS A 168 7.74 -3.07 -6.37
CA LYS A 168 6.66 -4.08 -6.29
C LYS A 168 6.53 -4.70 -4.90
N MET A 169 7.64 -5.01 -4.22
CA MET A 169 7.62 -5.50 -2.83
C MET A 169 7.05 -4.44 -1.86
N ALA A 170 7.42 -3.17 -1.99
CA ALA A 170 6.87 -2.10 -1.14
C ALA A 170 5.35 -1.98 -1.31
N ARG A 171 4.87 -1.93 -2.56
CA ARG A 171 3.43 -1.88 -2.87
C ARG A 171 2.68 -3.12 -2.41
N PHE A 172 3.24 -4.31 -2.61
CA PHE A 172 2.69 -5.56 -2.08
C PHE A 172 2.54 -5.52 -0.56
N MET A 173 3.58 -5.07 0.17
CA MET A 173 3.51 -4.91 1.63
C MET A 173 2.45 -3.89 2.08
N GLU A 174 2.32 -2.76 1.36
CA GLU A 174 1.26 -1.77 1.62
C GLU A 174 -0.12 -2.43 1.51
N GLN A 175 -0.42 -3.11 0.39
CA GLN A 175 -1.75 -3.69 0.16
C GLN A 175 -2.06 -4.87 1.11
N VAL A 176 -1.09 -5.74 1.39
CA VAL A 176 -1.29 -6.84 2.33
C VAL A 176 -1.53 -6.33 3.75
N TYR A 177 -0.82 -5.28 4.19
CA TYR A 177 -1.09 -4.67 5.50
C TYR A 177 -2.51 -4.09 5.58
N THR A 178 -2.94 -3.35 4.56
CA THR A 178 -4.31 -2.80 4.47
C THR A 178 -5.36 -3.91 4.47
N ALA A 179 -5.13 -5.02 3.75
CA ALA A 179 -6.02 -6.17 3.76
C ALA A 179 -6.09 -6.85 5.15
N ILE A 180 -4.96 -6.99 5.86
CA ILE A 180 -4.93 -7.52 7.23
C ILE A 180 -5.69 -6.60 8.19
N TYR A 181 -5.48 -5.28 8.12
CA TYR A 181 -6.17 -4.31 8.99
C TYR A 181 -7.70 -4.41 8.82
N PHE A 182 -8.22 -4.30 7.59
CA PHE A 182 -9.66 -4.35 7.35
C PHE A 182 -10.27 -5.75 7.54
N ALA A 183 -9.49 -6.84 7.46
CA ALA A 183 -9.95 -8.18 7.84
C ALA A 183 -10.33 -8.30 9.33
N PHE A 184 -9.73 -7.47 10.21
CA PHE A 184 -10.10 -7.39 11.63
C PHE A 184 -11.12 -6.27 11.89
N PHE A 185 -10.86 -5.06 11.36
CA PHE A 185 -11.69 -3.89 11.65
C PHE A 185 -13.07 -3.90 10.96
N GLY A 186 -13.18 -4.45 9.73
CA GLY A 186 -14.47 -4.56 9.04
C GLY A 186 -15.49 -5.42 9.79
N PRO A 187 -15.16 -6.67 10.20
CA PRO A 187 -16.04 -7.49 11.03
C PRO A 187 -16.31 -6.88 12.42
N PHE A 188 -15.33 -6.21 13.02
CA PHE A 188 -15.53 -5.52 14.30
C PHE A 188 -16.50 -4.33 14.18
N GLY A 189 -16.41 -3.54 13.12
CA GLY A 189 -17.37 -2.47 12.80
C GLY A 189 -18.78 -3.02 12.59
N LEU A 190 -18.94 -4.10 11.82
CA LEU A 190 -20.23 -4.80 11.66
C LEU A 190 -20.78 -5.31 12.99
N TYR A 191 -19.94 -5.86 13.88
CA TYR A 191 -20.34 -6.29 15.21
C TYR A 191 -20.83 -5.11 16.08
N VAL A 192 -20.12 -3.98 16.07
CA VAL A 192 -20.55 -2.75 16.75
C VAL A 192 -21.89 -2.25 16.19
N MET A 193 -22.04 -2.23 14.86
CA MET A 193 -23.26 -1.80 14.18
C MET A 193 -24.46 -2.69 14.49
N SER A 194 -24.26 -4.00 14.68
CA SER A 194 -25.34 -4.93 15.02
C SER A 194 -25.97 -4.70 16.41
N LYS A 195 -25.29 -3.95 17.29
CA LYS A 195 -25.79 -3.53 18.61
C LYS A 195 -26.51 -2.17 18.59
N THR A 196 -26.71 -1.59 17.42
CA THR A 196 -27.28 -0.24 17.25
C THR A 196 -28.42 -0.26 16.24
N ASP A 197 -29.37 0.66 16.39
CA ASP A 197 -30.59 0.71 15.55
C ASP A 197 -30.32 1.02 14.07
N ILE A 198 -29.09 1.43 13.73
CA ILE A 198 -28.63 1.62 12.35
C ILE A 198 -28.30 0.31 11.62
N TRP A 199 -28.42 -0.87 12.27
CA TRP A 199 -28.11 -2.17 11.68
C TRP A 199 -28.67 -2.32 10.26
N TYR A 200 -27.84 -2.88 9.38
CA TYR A 200 -28.12 -3.00 7.94
C TYR A 200 -28.48 -1.66 7.23
N PHE A 201 -27.86 -0.56 7.67
CA PHE A 201 -27.96 0.78 7.07
C PHE A 201 -29.38 1.36 7.12
N ASN A 202 -30.06 1.17 8.25
CA ASN A 202 -31.28 1.89 8.59
C ASN A 202 -30.97 3.39 8.74
N THR A 203 -31.53 4.22 7.85
CA THR A 203 -31.24 5.66 7.76
C THR A 203 -31.99 6.47 8.80
N THR A 204 -33.24 6.10 9.11
CA THR A 204 -34.07 6.77 10.12
C THR A 204 -33.37 6.81 11.48
N ALA A 205 -32.78 5.68 11.88
CA ALA A 205 -32.03 5.53 13.12
C ALA A 205 -30.79 6.44 13.23
N MET A 206 -30.27 6.99 12.13
CA MET A 206 -29.17 7.96 12.15
C MET A 206 -29.61 9.33 12.70
N PHE A 207 -30.91 9.61 12.72
CA PHE A 207 -31.50 10.89 13.17
C PHE A 207 -32.46 10.73 14.35
N GLU A 208 -33.08 9.56 14.48
CA GLU A 208 -33.92 9.19 15.63
C GLU A 208 -33.09 9.15 16.92
N GLY A 209 -33.64 9.68 18.02
CA GLY A 209 -32.93 9.81 19.30
C GLY A 209 -31.76 10.80 19.31
N PHE A 210 -31.49 11.53 18.22
CA PHE A 210 -30.38 12.47 18.16
C PHE A 210 -30.58 13.68 19.11
N PRO A 211 -29.57 14.10 19.89
CA PRO A 211 -28.14 13.73 19.79
C PRO A 211 -27.75 12.45 20.56
N HIS A 212 -27.06 11.54 19.87
CA HIS A 212 -26.43 10.35 20.46
C HIS A 212 -25.17 10.76 21.24
N LYS A 213 -25.33 11.22 22.48
CA LYS A 213 -24.24 11.78 23.31
C LYS A 213 -23.30 10.74 23.92
N ILE A 214 -23.84 9.55 24.20
CA ILE A 214 -23.17 8.47 24.91
C ILE A 214 -23.21 7.20 24.06
N HIS A 215 -22.14 6.41 24.14
CA HIS A 215 -21.98 5.17 23.38
C HIS A 215 -21.42 4.06 24.26
N THR A 216 -21.64 2.81 23.87
CA THR A 216 -21.02 1.65 24.52
C THR A 216 -19.49 1.68 24.33
N ALA A 217 -18.77 0.97 25.21
CA ALA A 217 -17.30 0.92 25.20
C ALA A 217 -16.72 0.47 23.85
N ASP A 218 -17.32 -0.55 23.23
CA ASP A 218 -16.91 -1.10 21.93
C ASP A 218 -17.17 -0.14 20.77
N PHE A 219 -18.32 0.54 20.75
CA PHE A 219 -18.60 1.60 19.78
C PHE A 219 -17.57 2.72 19.88
N LYS A 220 -17.33 3.24 21.10
CA LYS A 220 -16.38 4.34 21.29
C LYS A 220 -14.95 3.90 20.94
N ALA A 221 -14.54 2.69 21.32
CA ALA A 221 -13.25 2.13 20.96
C ALA A 221 -13.08 2.01 19.44
N TYR A 222 -14.00 1.35 18.73
CA TYR A 222 -13.96 1.23 17.27
C TYR A 222 -13.85 2.60 16.60
N TYR A 223 -14.72 3.54 16.98
CA TYR A 223 -14.76 4.87 16.36
C TYR A 223 -13.45 5.66 16.57
N LEU A 224 -12.85 5.61 17.76
CA LEU A 224 -11.58 6.29 18.04
C LEU A 224 -10.36 5.56 17.44
N LEU A 225 -10.40 4.23 17.34
CA LEU A 225 -9.36 3.45 16.67
C LEU A 225 -9.35 3.70 15.16
N GLU A 226 -10.52 3.76 14.52
CA GLU A 226 -10.62 4.19 13.12
C GLU A 226 -10.09 5.62 12.94
N ALA A 227 -10.50 6.58 13.79
CA ALA A 227 -9.94 7.92 13.76
C ALA A 227 -8.39 7.93 13.90
N SER A 228 -7.83 6.99 14.66
CA SER A 228 -6.37 6.80 14.82
C SER A 228 -5.72 6.23 13.56
N TYR A 229 -6.38 5.31 12.87
CA TYR A 229 -5.91 4.74 11.61
C TYR A 229 -5.92 5.77 10.47
N TRP A 230 -7.01 6.52 10.31
CA TRP A 230 -7.08 7.58 9.31
C TRP A 230 -6.10 8.73 9.59
N ALA A 231 -5.85 9.07 10.86
CA ALA A 231 -4.78 9.99 11.25
C ALA A 231 -3.38 9.43 10.94
N GLN A 232 -3.14 8.13 11.20
CA GLN A 232 -1.88 7.45 10.87
C GLN A 232 -1.62 7.43 9.35
N GLN A 233 -2.64 7.15 8.54
CA GLN A 233 -2.52 7.13 7.08
C GLN A 233 -2.31 8.55 6.51
N ALA A 234 -2.96 9.57 7.10
CA ALA A 234 -2.71 10.97 6.74
C ALA A 234 -1.26 11.41 7.07
N ILE A 235 -0.67 10.95 8.17
CA ILE A 235 0.74 11.21 8.50
C ILE A 235 1.68 10.54 7.49
N VAL A 236 1.39 9.29 7.09
CA VAL A 236 2.14 8.56 6.05
C VAL A 236 2.12 9.30 4.71
N LEU A 237 0.96 9.84 4.33
CA LEU A 237 0.78 10.64 3.12
C LEU A 237 1.54 11.98 3.19
N LEU A 238 1.37 12.73 4.29
CA LEU A 238 1.96 14.06 4.49
C LEU A 238 3.49 14.02 4.57
N LEU A 239 4.06 12.97 5.17
CA LEU A 239 5.50 12.76 5.25
C LEU A 239 6.10 12.09 3.99
N MET A 240 5.29 11.85 2.94
CA MET A 240 5.70 11.20 1.68
C MET A 240 6.48 9.88 1.92
N LEU A 241 6.00 9.07 2.86
CA LEU A 241 6.61 7.76 3.17
C LEU A 241 6.28 6.72 2.09
N GLU A 242 5.19 6.90 1.36
CA GLU A 242 4.82 6.16 0.15
C GLU A 242 5.19 6.97 -1.11
N LYS A 243 5.65 6.32 -2.20
CA LYS A 243 5.90 6.98 -3.50
C LYS A 243 4.58 7.61 -3.98
N PRO A 244 4.55 8.91 -4.34
CA PRO A 244 3.34 9.53 -4.91
C PRO A 244 2.79 8.72 -6.08
N ARG A 245 1.46 8.70 -6.20
CA ARG A 245 0.73 7.96 -7.25
C ARG A 245 0.14 8.97 -8.24
N LYS A 246 -0.23 8.53 -9.44
CA LYS A 246 -0.88 9.38 -10.46
C LYS A 246 -2.19 10.04 -9.96
N ASP A 247 -2.82 9.48 -8.93
CA ASP A 247 -4.02 9.96 -8.22
C ASP A 247 -3.71 10.62 -6.85
N PHE A 248 -2.50 11.16 -6.66
CA PHE A 248 -2.08 11.74 -5.37
C PHE A 248 -2.90 12.97 -4.94
N LYS A 249 -3.34 13.83 -5.88
CA LYS A 249 -4.11 15.04 -5.54
C LYS A 249 -5.51 14.67 -5.02
N GLU A 250 -6.12 13.70 -5.67
CA GLU A 250 -7.41 13.10 -5.33
C GLU A 250 -7.31 12.39 -3.97
N LEU A 251 -6.20 11.67 -3.73
CA LEU A 251 -5.92 11.02 -2.44
C LEU A 251 -5.71 12.03 -1.30
N VAL A 252 -5.03 13.16 -1.54
CA VAL A 252 -4.91 14.26 -0.57
C VAL A 252 -6.27 14.91 -0.28
N ALA A 253 -7.05 15.21 -1.32
CA ALA A 253 -8.40 15.75 -1.15
C ALA A 253 -9.30 14.81 -0.34
N HIS A 254 -9.23 13.50 -0.61
CA HIS A 254 -9.91 12.46 0.16
C HIS A 254 -9.53 12.48 1.64
N HIS A 255 -8.24 12.59 1.98
CA HIS A 255 -7.79 12.65 3.38
C HIS A 255 -8.28 13.91 4.10
N ILE A 256 -8.34 15.06 3.40
CA ILE A 256 -8.92 16.29 3.95
C ILE A 256 -10.42 16.10 4.24
N ILE A 257 -11.17 15.52 3.30
CA ILE A 257 -12.63 15.30 3.44
C ILE A 257 -12.93 14.27 4.53
N THR A 258 -12.22 13.13 4.56
CA THR A 258 -12.43 12.07 5.55
C THR A 258 -12.06 12.51 6.96
N LEU A 259 -10.90 13.14 7.19
CA LEU A 259 -10.55 13.69 8.50
C LEU A 259 -11.55 14.77 8.95
N SER A 260 -12.07 15.57 8.03
CA SER A 260 -13.13 16.55 8.32
C SER A 260 -14.44 15.86 8.73
N LEU A 261 -14.87 14.83 8.01
CA LEU A 261 -16.06 14.03 8.34
C LEU A 261 -15.92 13.39 9.72
N ILE A 262 -14.80 12.72 10.01
CA ILE A 262 -14.52 12.07 11.29
C ILE A 262 -14.54 13.10 12.43
N GLY A 263 -13.78 14.18 12.29
CA GLY A 263 -13.67 15.23 13.31
C GLY A 263 -15.01 15.92 13.59
N LEU A 264 -15.76 16.28 12.54
CA LEU A 264 -17.04 16.98 12.68
C LEU A 264 -18.15 16.05 13.19
N SER A 265 -18.25 14.81 12.70
CA SER A 265 -19.29 13.89 13.17
C SER A 265 -19.06 13.48 14.62
N TYR A 266 -17.82 13.26 15.06
CA TYR A 266 -17.53 13.09 16.50
C TYR A 266 -17.83 14.37 17.31
N ARG A 267 -17.40 15.55 16.82
CA ARG A 267 -17.62 16.84 17.51
C ARG A 267 -19.11 17.20 17.66
N PHE A 268 -19.96 16.81 16.72
CA PHE A 268 -21.37 17.18 16.66
C PHE A 268 -22.36 16.01 16.81
N HIS A 269 -21.91 14.82 17.26
CA HIS A 269 -22.76 13.62 17.53
C HIS A 269 -23.36 12.92 16.30
N PHE A 270 -22.91 13.21 15.08
CA PHE A 270 -23.31 12.47 13.88
C PHE A 270 -22.55 11.13 13.73
N THR A 271 -22.17 10.50 14.85
CA THR A 271 -21.32 9.30 14.91
C THR A 271 -21.99 8.08 14.28
N TYR A 272 -23.33 8.01 14.26
CA TYR A 272 -24.09 6.94 13.59
C TYR A 272 -23.96 7.02 12.05
N ILE A 273 -23.99 8.24 11.48
CA ILE A 273 -23.66 8.45 10.05
C ILE A 273 -22.19 8.07 9.81
N GLY A 274 -21.29 8.49 10.71
CA GLY A 274 -19.86 8.16 10.64
C GLY A 274 -19.59 6.65 10.66
N LEU A 275 -20.28 5.89 11.52
CA LEU A 275 -20.16 4.43 11.62
C LEU A 275 -20.60 3.73 10.33
N ALA A 276 -21.71 4.16 9.72
CA ALA A 276 -22.15 3.66 8.43
C ALA A 276 -21.13 3.98 7.30
N VAL A 277 -20.53 5.17 7.32
CA VAL A 277 -19.48 5.54 6.36
C VAL A 277 -18.23 4.69 6.57
N TYR A 278 -17.72 4.52 7.80
CA TYR A 278 -16.57 3.65 8.07
C TYR A 278 -16.81 2.23 7.53
N ILE A 279 -17.90 1.57 7.92
CA ILE A 279 -18.13 0.16 7.53
C ILE A 279 -18.23 -0.01 6.01
N THR A 280 -18.92 0.89 5.30
CA THR A 280 -18.95 0.83 3.82
C THR A 280 -17.57 1.02 3.21
N HIS A 281 -16.72 1.83 3.83
CA HIS A 281 -15.39 2.12 3.34
C HIS A 281 -14.41 0.98 3.63
N ASP A 282 -14.32 0.53 4.88
CA ASP A 282 -13.45 -0.56 5.35
C ASP A 282 -13.71 -1.87 4.59
N VAL A 283 -14.98 -2.27 4.48
CA VAL A 283 -15.36 -3.53 3.81
C VAL A 283 -15.00 -3.48 2.33
N SER A 284 -15.19 -2.37 1.63
CA SER A 284 -14.85 -2.27 0.21
C SER A 284 -13.34 -2.10 -0.04
N ASP A 285 -12.62 -1.44 0.86
CA ASP A 285 -11.15 -1.32 0.78
C ASP A 285 -10.44 -2.64 1.11
N PHE A 286 -11.04 -3.52 1.91
CA PHE A 286 -10.57 -4.91 2.03
C PHE A 286 -10.51 -5.59 0.65
N PHE A 287 -11.61 -5.58 -0.12
CA PHE A 287 -11.66 -6.19 -1.45
C PHE A 287 -10.75 -5.47 -2.48
N LEU A 288 -10.53 -4.16 -2.34
CA LEU A 288 -9.55 -3.42 -3.14
C LEU A 288 -8.11 -3.90 -2.86
N ALA A 289 -7.74 -4.00 -1.58
CA ALA A 289 -6.39 -4.36 -1.15
C ALA A 289 -6.06 -5.82 -1.45
N THR A 290 -7.01 -6.74 -1.25
CA THR A 290 -6.85 -8.16 -1.60
C THR A 290 -6.83 -8.39 -3.11
N SER A 291 -7.63 -7.67 -3.92
CA SER A 291 -7.59 -7.82 -5.38
C SER A 291 -6.22 -7.43 -5.96
N LYS A 292 -5.63 -6.33 -5.48
CA LYS A 292 -4.24 -5.96 -5.82
C LYS A 292 -3.22 -6.97 -5.31
N THR A 293 -3.40 -7.49 -4.09
CA THR A 293 -2.54 -8.55 -3.53
C THR A 293 -2.56 -9.80 -4.43
N LEU A 294 -3.73 -10.24 -4.89
CA LEU A 294 -3.89 -11.37 -5.80
C LEU A 294 -3.28 -11.11 -7.18
N ASN A 295 -3.34 -9.86 -7.68
CA ASN A 295 -2.68 -9.44 -8.91
C ASN A 295 -1.15 -9.52 -8.80
N TYR A 296 -0.58 -8.99 -7.71
CA TYR A 296 0.87 -9.04 -7.46
C TYR A 296 1.42 -10.47 -7.33
N LEU A 297 0.56 -11.43 -6.94
CA LEU A 297 0.85 -12.87 -6.84
C LEU A 297 0.55 -13.66 -8.13
N ASP A 298 0.11 -13.00 -9.21
CA ASP A 298 -0.30 -13.65 -10.47
C ASP A 298 -1.35 -14.78 -10.27
N SER A 299 -2.26 -14.61 -9.30
CA SER A 299 -3.22 -15.65 -8.90
C SER A 299 -4.32 -15.90 -9.94
N ILE A 300 -4.63 -17.18 -10.21
CA ILE A 300 -5.61 -17.60 -11.22
C ILE A 300 -7.03 -17.09 -10.96
N ILE A 301 -7.39 -16.80 -9.70
CA ILE A 301 -8.72 -16.30 -9.32
C ILE A 301 -8.86 -14.77 -9.47
N ILE A 302 -7.86 -14.06 -9.99
CA ILE A 302 -7.86 -12.59 -10.07
C ILE A 302 -9.06 -12.03 -10.82
N GLY A 303 -9.46 -12.62 -11.95
CA GLY A 303 -10.60 -12.15 -12.75
C GLY A 303 -11.94 -12.21 -11.98
N PRO A 304 -12.39 -13.39 -11.52
CA PRO A 304 -13.59 -13.52 -10.70
C PRO A 304 -13.55 -12.67 -9.41
N TYR A 305 -12.39 -12.57 -8.77
CA TYR A 305 -12.23 -11.74 -7.56
C TYR A 305 -12.36 -10.25 -7.87
N PHE A 306 -11.77 -9.77 -8.96
CA PHE A 306 -11.85 -8.37 -9.38
C PHE A 306 -13.28 -7.98 -9.79
N LEU A 307 -14.02 -8.88 -10.47
CA LEU A 307 -15.45 -8.67 -10.73
C LEU A 307 -16.26 -8.57 -9.43
N THR A 308 -16.01 -9.47 -8.47
CA THR A 308 -16.65 -9.45 -7.14
C THR A 308 -16.37 -8.14 -6.42
N PHE A 309 -15.12 -7.67 -6.44
CA PHE A 309 -14.71 -6.37 -5.92
C PHE A 309 -15.50 -5.21 -6.54
N ILE A 310 -15.69 -5.18 -7.88
CA ILE A 310 -16.46 -4.12 -8.56
C ILE A 310 -17.91 -4.08 -8.06
N CYS A 311 -18.56 -5.25 -7.93
CA CYS A 311 -19.93 -5.32 -7.41
C CYS A 311 -20.04 -4.79 -5.98
N ILE A 312 -19.10 -5.17 -5.11
CA ILE A 312 -19.06 -4.71 -3.71
C ILE A 312 -18.75 -3.21 -3.62
N TRP A 313 -17.83 -2.70 -4.44
CA TRP A 313 -17.54 -1.28 -4.53
C TRP A 313 -18.79 -0.48 -4.93
N ILE A 314 -19.50 -0.87 -5.99
CA ILE A 314 -20.72 -0.18 -6.43
C ILE A 314 -21.79 -0.17 -5.34
N TYR A 315 -22.00 -1.31 -4.66
CA TYR A 315 -23.01 -1.42 -3.60
C TYR A 315 -22.63 -0.59 -2.35
N MET A 316 -21.41 -0.75 -1.84
CA MET A 316 -20.94 -0.07 -0.63
C MET A 316 -20.66 1.43 -0.85
N ARG A 317 -19.87 1.78 -1.87
CA ARG A 317 -19.38 3.16 -2.10
C ARG A 317 -20.34 4.04 -2.88
N HIS A 318 -21.40 3.50 -3.49
CA HIS A 318 -22.38 4.31 -4.23
C HIS A 318 -23.80 4.05 -3.80
N TYR A 319 -24.33 2.82 -3.86
CA TYR A 319 -25.73 2.61 -3.49
C TYR A 319 -26.02 3.00 -2.03
N LEU A 320 -25.21 2.54 -1.08
CA LEU A 320 -25.35 2.92 0.33
C LEU A 320 -24.96 4.38 0.60
N SER A 321 -23.93 4.91 -0.05
CA SER A 321 -23.56 6.33 0.08
C SER A 321 -24.64 7.28 -0.45
N ILE A 322 -25.30 6.94 -1.57
CA ILE A 322 -26.44 7.68 -2.13
C ILE A 322 -27.67 7.55 -1.23
N ARG A 323 -27.95 6.37 -0.67
CA ARG A 323 -28.98 6.17 0.38
C ARG A 323 -28.77 7.12 1.57
N ILE A 324 -27.55 7.22 2.09
CA ILE A 324 -27.21 8.10 3.21
C ILE A 324 -27.35 9.58 2.80
N LEU A 325 -26.86 9.97 1.62
CA LEU A 325 -27.02 11.33 1.09
C LEU A 325 -28.49 11.73 0.92
N TRP A 326 -29.32 10.80 0.41
CA TRP A 326 -30.76 11.01 0.27
C TRP A 326 -31.43 11.22 1.63
N ALA A 327 -31.12 10.39 2.63
CA ALA A 327 -31.63 10.55 3.98
C ALA A 327 -31.18 11.87 4.64
N VAL A 328 -29.95 12.34 4.38
CA VAL A 328 -29.50 13.68 4.82
C VAL A 328 -30.29 14.81 4.16
N LEU A 329 -30.88 14.61 2.97
CA LEU A 329 -31.81 15.56 2.35
C LEU A 329 -33.23 15.46 2.91
N THR A 330 -33.79 14.25 3.04
CA THR A 330 -35.22 14.03 3.32
C THR A 330 -35.56 13.78 4.80
N GLU A 331 -34.72 13.04 5.51
CA GLU A 331 -34.97 12.57 6.89
C GLU A 331 -34.35 13.54 7.93
N PHE A 332 -33.25 14.21 7.60
CA PHE A 332 -32.52 15.09 8.54
C PHE A 332 -33.40 16.18 9.21
N GLN A 333 -34.34 16.76 8.46
CA GLN A 333 -35.25 17.80 8.98
C GLN A 333 -36.53 17.23 9.60
N THR A 334 -36.93 16.02 9.22
CA THR A 334 -38.26 15.46 9.53
C THR A 334 -38.22 14.45 10.68
N VAL A 335 -37.11 13.76 10.90
CA VAL A 335 -36.93 12.76 11.97
C VAL A 335 -36.29 13.43 13.19
N GLY A 336 -37.09 13.61 14.26
CA GLY A 336 -36.66 14.22 15.52
C GLY A 336 -36.43 15.75 15.43
N PRO A 337 -36.08 16.42 16.54
CA PRO A 337 -35.98 17.87 16.60
C PRO A 337 -35.02 18.47 15.56
N PHE A 338 -35.40 19.60 14.96
CA PHE A 338 -34.60 20.37 14.01
C PHE A 338 -34.43 21.81 14.52
N GLU A 339 -33.58 21.94 15.53
CA GLU A 339 -33.25 23.19 16.20
C GLU A 339 -31.75 23.23 16.53
N LEU A 340 -31.21 24.41 16.79
CA LEU A 340 -29.83 24.57 17.28
C LEU A 340 -29.86 24.99 18.74
N ASN A 341 -29.47 24.08 19.64
CA ASN A 341 -29.39 24.34 21.07
C ASN A 341 -28.05 23.84 21.63
N TRP A 342 -27.22 24.77 22.12
CA TRP A 342 -25.88 24.48 22.61
C TRP A 342 -25.86 23.81 23.99
N GLU A 343 -26.88 24.05 24.82
CA GLU A 343 -27.00 23.48 26.17
C GLU A 343 -27.42 22.01 26.10
N THR A 344 -28.47 21.72 25.33
CA THR A 344 -28.89 20.34 25.06
C THR A 344 -27.97 19.61 24.09
N GLN A 345 -27.00 20.32 23.48
CA GLN A 345 -26.09 19.84 22.43
C GLN A 345 -26.84 19.28 21.20
N GLN A 346 -28.03 19.83 20.93
CA GLN A 346 -28.82 19.58 19.75
C GLN A 346 -28.25 20.40 18.59
N TYR A 347 -27.66 19.71 17.61
CA TYR A 347 -26.92 20.32 16.50
C TYR A 347 -27.62 20.14 15.15
N LYS A 348 -28.80 19.52 15.08
CA LYS A 348 -29.58 19.36 13.84
C LYS A 348 -30.19 20.68 13.38
N CYS A 349 -29.47 21.40 12.53
CA CYS A 349 -29.91 22.65 11.93
C CYS A 349 -29.59 22.71 10.43
N ARG A 350 -30.02 23.78 9.74
CA ARG A 350 -29.76 23.92 8.29
C ARG A 350 -28.27 23.98 7.97
N LEU A 351 -27.46 24.58 8.83
CA LEU A 351 -26.01 24.65 8.66
C LEU A 351 -25.35 23.27 8.74
N SER A 352 -25.69 22.46 9.76
CA SER A 352 -25.17 21.09 9.88
C SER A 352 -25.61 20.22 8.71
N GLN A 353 -26.85 20.38 8.23
CA GLN A 353 -27.35 19.63 7.08
C GLN A 353 -26.53 19.94 5.82
N VAL A 354 -26.27 21.22 5.53
CA VAL A 354 -25.48 21.65 4.37
C VAL A 354 -24.02 21.17 4.47
N ILE A 355 -23.40 21.26 5.65
CA ILE A 355 -22.02 20.79 5.86
C ILE A 355 -21.92 19.26 5.70
N THR A 356 -22.81 18.50 6.36
CA THR A 356 -22.83 17.03 6.26
C THR A 356 -23.11 16.57 4.82
N PHE A 357 -24.11 17.16 4.15
CA PHE A 357 -24.40 16.85 2.75
C PHE A 357 -23.23 17.20 1.83
N GLY A 358 -22.61 18.38 2.00
CA GLY A 358 -21.48 18.82 1.19
C GLY A 358 -20.25 17.93 1.32
N LEU A 359 -19.90 17.53 2.55
CA LEU A 359 -18.76 16.64 2.78
C LEU A 359 -19.01 15.21 2.30
N LEU A 360 -20.19 14.64 2.55
CA LEU A 360 -20.56 13.32 2.02
C LEU A 360 -20.68 13.34 0.49
N GLY A 361 -21.15 14.44 -0.10
CA GLY A 361 -21.23 14.64 -1.55
C GLY A 361 -19.85 14.75 -2.19
N ALA A 362 -18.90 15.43 -1.54
CA ALA A 362 -17.51 15.49 -1.97
C ALA A 362 -16.82 14.12 -1.87
N LEU A 363 -17.08 13.36 -0.80
CA LEU A 363 -16.61 11.97 -0.66
C LEU A 363 -17.19 11.06 -1.77
N GLN A 364 -18.49 11.18 -2.05
CA GLN A 364 -19.16 10.47 -3.15
C GLN A 364 -18.57 10.83 -4.52
N ALA A 365 -18.22 12.11 -4.76
CA ALA A 365 -17.60 12.55 -6.01
C ALA A 365 -16.22 11.91 -6.25
N ILE A 366 -15.39 11.81 -5.20
CA ILE A 366 -14.10 11.10 -5.27
C ILE A 366 -14.31 9.60 -5.49
N ASN A 367 -15.25 8.99 -4.77
CA ASN A 367 -15.59 7.57 -4.97
C ASN A 367 -16.05 7.30 -6.43
N LEU A 368 -16.79 8.21 -7.07
CA LEU A 368 -17.18 8.11 -8.49
C LEU A 368 -16.00 8.24 -9.45
N LEU A 369 -15.04 9.14 -9.17
CA LEU A 369 -13.78 9.23 -9.93
C LEU A 369 -13.01 7.91 -9.86
N TRP A 370 -12.91 7.31 -8.68
CA TRP A 370 -12.27 6.01 -8.52
C TRP A 370 -13.04 4.87 -9.19
N LEU A 371 -14.37 4.87 -9.17
CA LEU A 371 -15.16 3.92 -9.98
C LEU A 371 -14.84 4.05 -11.47
N PHE A 372 -14.74 5.27 -12.01
CA PHE A 372 -14.35 5.47 -13.41
C PHE A 372 -12.97 4.86 -13.71
N LEU A 373 -11.99 5.02 -12.82
CA LEU A 373 -10.68 4.36 -12.96
C LEU A 373 -10.78 2.83 -12.88
N ILE A 374 -11.57 2.30 -11.95
CA ILE A 374 -11.79 0.85 -11.79
C ILE A 374 -12.45 0.27 -13.05
N LEU A 375 -13.48 0.92 -13.59
CA LEU A 375 -14.17 0.50 -14.81
C LEU A 375 -13.28 0.64 -16.06
N ARG A 376 -12.40 1.65 -16.12
CA ARG A 376 -11.36 1.74 -17.17
C ARG A 376 -10.41 0.55 -17.11
N ILE A 377 -9.93 0.17 -15.92
CA ILE A 377 -9.09 -1.02 -15.73
C ILE A 377 -9.85 -2.30 -16.12
N ALA A 378 -11.11 -2.44 -15.70
CA ALA A 378 -11.95 -3.59 -16.07
C ALA A 378 -12.18 -3.70 -17.58
N LYS A 379 -12.44 -2.58 -18.26
CA LYS A 379 -12.55 -2.52 -19.72
C LYS A 379 -11.25 -2.98 -20.38
N ASN A 380 -10.09 -2.49 -19.92
CA ASN A 380 -8.80 -2.90 -20.46
C ASN A 380 -8.52 -4.40 -20.21
N PHE A 381 -8.82 -4.90 -19.01
CA PHE A 381 -8.66 -6.31 -18.65
C PHE A 381 -9.51 -7.27 -19.52
N VAL A 382 -10.70 -6.83 -19.96
CA VAL A 382 -11.59 -7.63 -20.84
C VAL A 382 -11.26 -7.48 -22.32
N LEU A 383 -10.83 -6.29 -22.77
CA LEU A 383 -10.52 -6.02 -24.19
C LEU A 383 -9.09 -6.39 -24.59
N SER A 384 -8.17 -6.49 -23.65
CA SER A 384 -6.76 -6.81 -23.90
C SER A 384 -6.42 -8.20 -23.37
N ASP A 385 -6.47 -9.20 -24.25
CA ASP A 385 -5.89 -10.55 -24.05
C ASP A 385 -4.34 -10.53 -23.99
N VAL A 386 -3.75 -9.34 -23.83
CA VAL A 386 -2.32 -9.09 -23.65
C VAL A 386 -2.16 -8.11 -22.49
N LYS A 387 -1.52 -8.58 -21.41
CA LYS A 387 -1.21 -7.81 -20.20
C LYS A 387 -0.45 -6.52 -20.55
N LYS A 388 -1.13 -5.37 -20.51
CA LYS A 388 -0.49 -4.05 -20.32
C LYS A 388 -1.38 -3.18 -19.43
N ASP A 389 -0.92 -2.98 -18.20
CA ASP A 389 -1.57 -2.11 -17.22
C ASP A 389 -0.82 -0.76 -17.20
N GLU A 390 -1.40 0.28 -17.80
CA GLU A 390 -0.82 1.64 -17.80
C GLU A 390 -0.80 2.30 -16.40
N ARG A 391 -1.40 1.65 -15.38
CA ARG A 391 -1.25 2.04 -13.97
C ARG A 391 -0.07 1.33 -13.30
N SER A 392 0.51 0.29 -13.92
CA SER A 392 1.73 -0.40 -13.48
C SER A 392 2.96 -0.15 -14.37
N ASP A 393 2.87 0.57 -15.50
CA ASP A 393 4.06 0.90 -16.33
C ASP A 393 5.14 1.60 -15.46
N ASP A 394 4.77 2.47 -14.51
CA ASP A 394 5.70 3.11 -13.53
C ASP A 394 6.29 2.14 -12.48
N GLU A 395 5.78 0.91 -12.36
CA GLU A 395 6.38 -0.15 -11.52
C GLU A 395 7.44 -0.96 -12.29
N ASP A 396 7.31 -1.07 -13.62
CA ASP A 396 8.27 -1.76 -14.50
C ASP A 396 9.37 -0.80 -15.03
N GLU A 397 9.14 0.52 -15.08
CA GLU A 397 10.17 1.54 -15.34
C GLU A 397 11.23 1.61 -14.22
N ASP A 398 10.81 1.49 -12.95
CA ASP A 398 11.70 1.43 -11.79
C ASP A 398 12.72 0.26 -11.88
N GLU A 399 12.37 -0.87 -12.54
CA GLU A 399 13.30 -1.98 -12.75
C GLU A 399 14.40 -1.66 -13.77
N GLN A 400 14.15 -0.76 -14.72
CA GLN A 400 15.11 -0.38 -15.76
C GLN A 400 16.13 0.64 -15.24
N GLU A 401 15.69 1.60 -14.41
CA GLU A 401 16.59 2.56 -13.75
C GLU A 401 17.53 1.87 -12.75
N GLU A 402 17.04 0.95 -11.90
CA GLU A 402 17.91 0.22 -10.97
C GLU A 402 18.93 -0.66 -11.70
N GLN A 403 18.56 -1.32 -12.81
CA GLN A 403 19.48 -2.17 -13.58
C GLN A 403 20.56 -1.38 -14.34
N GLN A 404 20.24 -0.18 -14.85
CA GLN A 404 21.25 0.69 -15.49
C GLN A 404 22.26 1.29 -14.49
N SER A 405 21.93 1.35 -13.19
CA SER A 405 22.82 1.90 -12.16
C SER A 405 24.00 0.99 -11.75
N THR A 406 24.02 -0.27 -12.18
CA THR A 406 25.11 -1.23 -11.90
C THR A 406 26.25 -1.15 -12.94
N PRO A 407 27.46 -0.68 -12.58
CA PRO A 407 28.56 -0.58 -13.53
C PRO A 407 29.16 -1.96 -13.83
N THR A 408 28.81 -2.51 -14.99
CA THR A 408 29.49 -3.69 -15.55
C THR A 408 30.92 -3.32 -15.94
N LYS A 409 31.92 -3.77 -15.16
CA LYS A 409 33.35 -3.64 -15.52
C LYS A 409 33.71 -4.60 -16.66
N THR A 410 33.42 -4.21 -17.89
CA THR A 410 34.04 -4.80 -19.08
C THR A 410 35.34 -4.05 -19.36
N ALA A 411 36.48 -4.71 -19.21
CA ALA A 411 37.77 -4.11 -19.54
C ALA A 411 37.95 -4.04 -21.07
N GLN A 412 37.95 -2.83 -21.62
CA GLN A 412 38.58 -2.53 -22.90
C GLN A 412 39.70 -1.52 -22.65
N ILE A 413 40.92 -1.88 -23.00
CA ILE A 413 42.02 -0.93 -23.20
C ILE A 413 42.38 -1.04 -24.68
N GLY A 414 42.08 0.02 -25.43
CA GLY A 414 42.55 0.25 -26.78
C GLY A 414 43.70 1.26 -26.78
N ASP A 415 44.53 1.20 -27.82
CA ASP A 415 45.80 1.93 -27.93
C ASP A 415 45.71 3.46 -27.87
N SER A 416 46.83 4.08 -27.50
CA SER A 416 47.24 5.41 -27.98
C SER A 416 48.76 5.49 -28.03
N ALA A 417 49.31 5.84 -29.20
CA ALA A 417 50.75 5.74 -29.50
C ALA A 417 51.56 7.00 -29.16
N GLY A 418 52.88 6.85 -29.05
CA GLY A 418 53.85 7.96 -28.92
C GLY A 418 55.30 7.48 -29.01
N ALA A 419 55.98 7.78 -30.12
CA ALA A 419 57.29 7.21 -30.49
C ALA A 419 58.50 7.86 -29.80
N VAL A 420 59.59 7.09 -29.63
CA VAL A 420 61.00 7.53 -29.81
C VAL A 420 61.85 6.35 -30.31
N SER A 421 62.79 6.61 -31.23
CA SER A 421 63.75 5.64 -31.77
C SER A 421 64.86 5.24 -30.79
N SER A 422 65.31 3.99 -30.85
CA SER A 422 66.68 3.61 -30.45
C SER A 422 67.14 2.37 -31.22
N ALA A 423 68.35 2.42 -31.79
CA ALA A 423 68.89 1.40 -32.66
C ALA A 423 69.94 0.51 -31.97
N LEU A 424 70.05 -0.74 -32.46
CA LEU A 424 71.25 -1.59 -32.51
C LEU A 424 71.92 -2.11 -31.21
N LEU A 425 72.14 -3.43 -31.23
CA LEU A 425 73.30 -4.19 -30.70
C LEU A 425 73.62 -4.11 -29.19
N ASN A 426 73.58 -5.25 -28.48
CA ASN A 426 74.73 -6.18 -28.40
C ASN A 426 74.56 -7.28 -27.31
N ASN A 427 74.47 -8.54 -27.75
CA ASN A 427 75.14 -9.74 -27.23
C ASN A 427 75.36 -10.00 -25.70
N ASN A 428 74.83 -11.14 -25.19
CA ASN A 428 75.65 -12.27 -24.72
C ASN A 428 74.82 -13.48 -24.18
N ASN A 429 75.17 -14.69 -24.64
CA ASN A 429 75.33 -15.99 -23.95
C ASN A 429 74.38 -16.39 -22.78
N ASN A 430 73.92 -17.65 -22.61
CA ASN A 430 74.57 -18.94 -22.93
C ASN A 430 73.59 -20.14 -22.83
N ASN A 431 73.72 -21.17 -23.69
CA ASN A 431 73.29 -22.59 -23.53
C ASN A 431 71.78 -22.91 -23.25
N ASN A 432 71.17 -24.06 -23.60
CA ASN A 432 71.70 -25.38 -23.95
C ASN A 432 70.71 -26.25 -24.80
N ILE A 433 71.18 -26.78 -25.94
CA ILE A 433 70.98 -28.16 -26.49
C ILE A 433 69.56 -28.80 -26.69
N ASN A 434 69.27 -29.09 -27.98
CA ASN A 434 68.62 -30.26 -28.62
C ASN A 434 67.12 -30.34 -29.07
N ASN A 435 67.02 -30.64 -30.39
CA ASN A 435 66.13 -31.55 -31.14
C ASN A 435 64.77 -31.11 -31.74
N ASN A 436 64.82 -30.80 -33.06
CA ASN A 436 64.15 -31.51 -34.19
C ASN A 436 62.69 -32.02 -34.00
N ASN A 437 61.71 -31.75 -34.86
CA ASN A 437 61.75 -31.84 -36.33
C ASN A 437 60.49 -31.24 -37.03
N ASN A 438 60.55 -31.09 -38.37
CA ASN A 438 59.49 -30.60 -39.28
C ASN A 438 58.27 -31.55 -39.45
N GLY A 439 57.14 -31.05 -39.98
CA GLY A 439 56.11 -31.92 -40.59
C GLY A 439 54.77 -31.27 -40.99
N THR A 440 54.68 -30.74 -42.21
CA THR A 440 53.46 -30.33 -42.93
C THR A 440 52.40 -31.42 -43.10
N ALA A 441 51.09 -31.09 -43.02
CA ALA A 441 50.04 -31.49 -44.00
C ALA A 441 48.60 -31.04 -43.62
N GLU A 442 47.95 -30.28 -44.52
CA GLU A 442 46.51 -30.33 -44.79
C GLU A 442 46.23 -31.45 -45.85
N PRO A 443 45.00 -31.81 -46.29
CA PRO A 443 43.66 -31.24 -45.98
C PRO A 443 42.57 -32.31 -45.65
N MET A 444 41.31 -31.89 -45.39
CA MET A 444 40.14 -32.32 -46.18
C MET A 444 38.87 -31.52 -45.82
N ARG A 445 38.13 -31.11 -46.86
CA ARG A 445 36.92 -30.28 -46.83
C ARG A 445 35.69 -31.13 -47.17
N VAL A 446 34.63 -31.08 -46.36
CA VAL A 446 33.33 -31.71 -46.69
C VAL A 446 32.27 -30.63 -46.92
N THR A 447 31.69 -30.62 -48.12
CA THR A 447 30.56 -29.76 -48.52
C THR A 447 29.35 -30.60 -48.89
N ARG A 448 28.13 -30.16 -48.55
CA ARG A 448 26.90 -30.68 -49.17
C ARG A 448 25.93 -29.54 -49.53
N ARG A 449 25.32 -29.64 -50.71
CA ARG A 449 24.48 -28.61 -51.36
C ARG A 449 22.99 -28.99 -51.36
N THR A 450 22.15 -28.00 -51.04
CA THR A 450 20.83 -27.60 -51.62
C THR A 450 19.92 -28.56 -52.42
N ALA A 451 18.65 -28.62 -51.98
CA ALA A 451 17.37 -28.53 -52.75
C ALA A 451 16.21 -28.33 -51.71
N LYS A 452 15.09 -27.59 -51.85
CA LYS A 452 14.38 -26.79 -52.88
C LYS A 452 13.19 -27.45 -53.64
N GLU A 453 11.99 -26.91 -53.35
CA GLU A 453 10.70 -26.87 -54.10
C GLU A 453 9.88 -28.14 -54.47
N LYS A 454 8.67 -28.19 -53.89
CA LYS A 454 7.34 -28.57 -54.42
C LYS A 454 6.36 -28.71 -53.23
N GLU A 455 5.06 -28.39 -53.27
CA GLU A 455 4.18 -27.78 -54.29
C GLU A 455 2.93 -27.22 -53.55
N ASN A 456 2.34 -26.12 -54.01
CA ASN A 456 1.13 -25.52 -53.43
C ASN A 456 -0.06 -25.80 -54.38
N ALA A 457 -1.07 -26.59 -53.99
CA ALA A 457 -2.39 -26.58 -54.63
C ALA A 457 -3.48 -27.38 -53.89
N ALA A 458 -4.72 -26.93 -54.11
CA ALA A 458 -6.02 -27.62 -53.97
C ALA A 458 -6.81 -27.41 -52.66
N ALA A 459 -7.87 -26.63 -52.80
CA ALA A 459 -8.97 -26.50 -51.84
C ALA A 459 -10.26 -27.15 -52.41
N ALA A 460 -11.21 -27.41 -51.50
CA ALA A 460 -12.66 -27.56 -51.71
C ALA A 460 -13.26 -28.87 -52.31
N ALA A 461 -14.53 -29.09 -51.92
CA ALA A 461 -15.63 -29.86 -52.53
C ALA A 461 -16.06 -31.24 -51.97
N ILE A 462 -17.39 -31.42 -51.91
CA ILE A 462 -18.22 -32.47 -51.26
C ILE A 462 -19.28 -32.94 -52.29
N PRO A 463 -19.45 -34.25 -52.63
CA PRO A 463 -20.45 -35.13 -51.97
C PRO A 463 -20.03 -36.64 -52.05
N PRO A 464 -20.89 -37.71 -51.96
CA PRO A 464 -22.32 -37.80 -51.58
C PRO A 464 -22.73 -38.91 -50.57
N LYS A 465 -24.04 -38.90 -50.25
CA LYS A 465 -24.85 -39.81 -49.41
C LYS A 465 -25.02 -41.25 -49.95
N VAL A 466 -25.45 -42.16 -49.06
CA VAL A 466 -26.39 -43.27 -49.34
C VAL A 466 -27.48 -43.33 -48.24
N MET A 467 -28.70 -43.73 -48.61
CA MET A 467 -29.91 -43.83 -47.76
C MET A 467 -30.33 -45.31 -47.56
N VAL A 468 -31.06 -45.65 -46.48
CA VAL A 468 -32.13 -46.70 -46.45
C VAL A 468 -33.20 -46.31 -45.40
N ASN A 469 -34.46 -46.75 -45.60
CA ASN A 469 -35.71 -46.31 -44.94
C ASN A 469 -36.31 -47.28 -43.89
N GLY A 470 -37.34 -46.82 -43.15
CA GLY A 470 -38.35 -47.60 -42.41
C GLY A 470 -38.76 -46.92 -41.08
N ALA A 471 -39.92 -46.25 -40.87
CA ALA A 471 -41.33 -46.69 -40.94
C ALA A 471 -41.69 -47.71 -39.81
N THR A 472 -42.74 -47.60 -38.97
CA THR A 472 -43.93 -46.69 -38.87
C THR A 472 -44.67 -46.84 -37.51
N VAL A 473 -45.63 -45.94 -37.18
CA VAL A 473 -46.81 -46.12 -36.24
C VAL A 473 -46.50 -46.28 -34.72
N VAL A 474 -46.89 -45.42 -33.76
CA VAL A 474 -48.18 -44.80 -33.30
C VAL A 474 -48.86 -45.53 -32.12
N ASN A 475 -48.95 -44.81 -30.98
CA ASN A 475 -49.92 -44.82 -29.85
C ASN A 475 -49.15 -44.41 -28.56
N ASP A 476 -49.40 -43.28 -27.88
CA ASP A 476 -50.62 -42.72 -27.25
C ASP A 476 -50.87 -43.22 -25.81
N GLN A 477 -51.41 -42.32 -24.99
CA GLN A 477 -51.96 -42.46 -23.63
C GLN A 477 -51.05 -42.32 -22.38
N SER A 478 -51.04 -41.09 -21.86
CA SER A 478 -51.82 -40.71 -20.67
C SER A 478 -51.45 -41.24 -19.26
N ALA A 479 -50.78 -40.35 -18.51
CA ALA A 479 -51.25 -39.77 -17.23
C ALA A 479 -51.00 -40.44 -15.85
N LYS A 480 -50.78 -39.54 -14.87
CA LYS A 480 -51.02 -39.65 -13.40
C LYS A 480 -50.06 -40.58 -12.62
N SER A 481 -49.76 -40.37 -11.33
CA SER A 481 -49.90 -39.22 -10.41
C SER A 481 -49.18 -39.52 -9.07
N ASN A 482 -49.02 -38.49 -8.23
CA ASN A 482 -49.02 -38.51 -6.75
C ASN A 482 -47.75 -38.86 -5.92
N LYS A 483 -47.34 -37.81 -5.17
CA LYS A 483 -47.21 -37.73 -3.69
C LYS A 483 -46.02 -38.34 -2.92
N ASN A 484 -45.29 -37.40 -2.29
CA ASN A 484 -45.13 -37.21 -0.84
C ASN A 484 -45.06 -38.45 0.08
N HIS A 485 -43.88 -38.64 0.69
CA HIS A 485 -43.61 -38.38 2.12
C HIS A 485 -42.06 -38.43 2.29
N ARG A 486 -41.44 -37.82 3.32
CA ARG A 486 -41.96 -37.38 4.62
C ARG A 486 -41.21 -36.14 5.12
#